data_AF-A0A2T0GRZ2-F1
#
_entry.id   AF-A0A2T0GRZ2-F1
#
_cell.length_a   1.000
_cell.length_b   1.000
_cell.length_c   1.000
_cell.angle_alpha   90.00
_cell.angle_beta   90.00
_cell.angle_gamma   90.00
#
_symmetry.space_group_name_H-M   'P 1'
#
loop_
_entity.id
_entity.type
_entity.pdbx_description
1 polymer ?
#
loop_
_entity_poly.entity_id
_entity_poly.type
_entity_poly.pdbx_seq_one_letter_code
_entity_poly.pdbx_strand_id
1 'polypeptide(L)' 'MSESYDVSYPGVRVWCRDESGSSSLLVWISRWSPGLVRIETPTVFNRTVWTVGQARVLRDVLDAAVRCAGGGSR' A
#
# COMPACT_ATOMS: atom_id res chain seq x y z
N MET A 1 6.60 14.80 -3.16
CA MET A 1 6.06 15.21 -1.85
C MET A 1 5.59 13.95 -1.15
N SER A 2 6.11 13.65 0.05
CA SER A 2 5.57 12.53 0.84
C SER A 2 4.31 13.01 1.53
N GLU A 3 3.15 12.73 0.94
CA GLU A 3 1.88 12.87 1.66
C GLU A 3 1.91 11.90 2.85
N SER A 4 1.69 12.43 4.06
CA SER A 4 1.51 11.61 5.24
C SER A 4 0.06 11.13 5.30
N TYR A 5 -0.16 9.83 5.19
CA TYR A 5 -1.48 9.21 5.28
C TYR A 5 -1.76 8.74 6.72
N ASP A 6 -2.94 9.05 7.25
CA ASP A 6 -3.40 8.48 8.52
C ASP A 6 -3.92 7.05 8.32
N VAL A 7 -3.07 6.07 8.62
CA VAL A 7 -3.37 4.64 8.48
C VAL A 7 -3.99 4.03 9.73
N SER A 8 -4.43 4.84 10.70
CA SER A 8 -5.23 4.34 11.82
C SER A 8 -6.59 3.84 11.33
N TYR A 9 -7.14 2.79 11.96
CA TYR A 9 -8.43 2.24 11.51
C TYR A 9 -9.53 3.31 11.53
N PRO A 10 -10.28 3.50 10.43
CA PRO A 10 -10.55 2.52 9.35
C PRO A 10 -9.55 2.48 8.17
N GLY A 11 -8.53 3.34 8.15
CA GLY A 11 -7.46 3.35 7.15
C GLY A 11 -7.61 4.41 6.07
N VAL A 12 -6.71 4.33 5.09
CA VAL A 12 -6.71 5.16 3.88
C VAL A 12 -7.06 4.31 2.67
N ARG A 13 -8.02 4.80 1.89
CA ARG A 13 -8.33 4.28 0.56
C ARG A 13 -7.61 5.12 -0.49
N VAL A 14 -6.83 4.47 -1.34
CA VAL A 14 -6.15 5.10 -2.48
C VAL A 14 -6.70 4.49 -3.76
N TRP A 15 -7.17 5.34 -4.68
CA TRP A 15 -7.60 4.91 -6.01
C TRP A 15 -6.38 4.59 -6.87
N CYS A 16 -6.44 3.47 -7.57
CA CYS A 16 -5.37 2.99 -8.44
C CYS A 16 -5.97 2.32 -9.69
N ARG A 17 -5.08 1.88 -10.58
CA ARG A 17 -5.47 0.99 -11.68
C ARG A 17 -4.81 -0.37 -11.50
N ASP A 18 -5.55 -1.41 -11.83
CA ASP A 18 -5.04 -2.78 -11.96
C ASP A 18 -5.36 -3.31 -13.37
N GLU A 19 -5.07 -4.58 -13.62
CA GLU A 19 -5.32 -5.26 -14.91
C GLU A 19 -6.80 -5.21 -15.35
N SER A 20 -7.74 -4.98 -14.42
CA SER A 20 -9.18 -4.88 -14.68
C SER A 20 -9.68 -3.45 -14.88
N GLY A 21 -8.82 -2.44 -14.75
CA GLY A 21 -9.17 -1.03 -14.93
C GLY A 21 -9.10 -0.23 -13.63
N SER A 22 -10.15 0.56 -13.31
CA SER A 22 -10.16 1.43 -12.13
C SER A 22 -10.46 0.63 -10.86
N SER A 23 -9.64 0.84 -9.85
CA SER A 23 -9.64 0.03 -8.64
C SER A 23 -9.21 0.83 -7.41
N SER A 24 -9.19 0.22 -6.22
CA SER A 24 -8.70 0.89 -5.02
C SER A 24 -8.01 -0.05 -4.05
N LEU A 25 -7.00 0.48 -3.35
CA LEU A 25 -6.30 -0.17 -2.24
C LEU A 25 -6.76 0.45 -0.93
N LEU A 26 -7.10 -0.38 0.06
CA LEU A 26 -7.38 0.06 1.42
C LEU A 26 -6.26 -0.40 2.35
N VAL A 27 -5.65 0.53 3.08
CA VAL A 27 -4.52 0.27 3.99
C VAL A 27 -4.85 0.76 5.39
N TRP A 28 -4.69 -0.09 6.40
CA TRP A 28 -4.90 0.29 7.81
C TRP A 28 -4.07 -0.54 8.78
N ILE A 29 -3.84 0.01 9.98
CA ILE A 29 -3.31 -0.72 11.13
C ILE A 29 -4.47 -1.40 11.88
N SER A 30 -4.33 -2.69 12.15
CA SER A 30 -5.36 -3.48 12.83
C SER A 30 -5.62 -2.96 14.26
N ARG A 31 -6.90 -2.73 14.61
CA ARG A 31 -7.30 -2.44 16.01
C ARG A 31 -7.08 -3.62 16.95
N TRP A 32 -7.19 -4.84 16.43
CA TRP A 32 -7.11 -6.08 17.20
C TRP A 32 -5.68 -6.61 17.35
N SER A 33 -4.75 -6.09 16.52
CA SER A 33 -3.36 -6.53 16.51
C SER A 33 -2.47 -5.33 16.19
N PRO A 34 -2.24 -4.43 17.17
CA PRO A 34 -1.40 -3.26 16.99
C PRO A 34 -0.02 -3.66 16.48
N GLY A 35 0.46 -3.00 15.42
CA GLY A 35 1.72 -3.35 14.75
C GLY A 35 1.57 -4.19 13.48
N LEU A 36 0.35 -4.62 13.14
CA LEU A 36 0.05 -5.26 11.86
C LEU A 36 -0.67 -4.30 10.91
N VAL A 37 -0.10 -4.11 9.73
CA VAL A 37 -0.69 -3.44 8.58
C VAL A 37 -1.48 -4.46 7.77
N ARG A 38 -2.71 -4.10 7.42
CA ARG A 38 -3.56 -4.85 6.50
C ARG A 38 -3.73 -4.05 5.22
N ILE A 39 -3.66 -4.76 4.11
CA ILE A 39 -3.89 -4.23 2.78
C ILE A 39 -5.01 -5.07 2.17
N GLU A 40 -6.14 -4.43 1.87
CA GLU A 40 -7.15 -5.02 1.00
C GLU A 40 -6.81 -4.63 -0.43
N THR A 41 -6.28 -5.61 -1.18
CA THR A 41 -6.12 -5.51 -2.62
C THR A 41 -7.41 -5.94 -3.33
N PRO A 42 -7.74 -5.31 -4.46
CA PRO A 42 -8.92 -5.62 -5.26
C PRO A 42 -8.90 -7.04 -5.87
N THR A 43 -7.72 -7.68 -5.97
CA THR A 43 -7.62 -9.11 -6.21
C THR A 43 -8.03 -9.87 -4.95
N VAL A 44 -9.29 -10.30 -4.98
CA VAL A 44 -10.17 -10.93 -3.97
C VAL A 44 -9.53 -11.95 -3.00
N PHE A 45 -8.30 -12.42 -3.22
CA PHE A 45 -7.76 -13.57 -2.50
C PHE A 45 -6.53 -13.31 -1.62
N ASN A 46 -5.87 -12.15 -1.71
CA ASN A 46 -4.61 -11.93 -0.97
C ASN A 46 -4.75 -10.84 0.10
N ARG A 47 -5.48 -11.16 1.18
CA ARG A 47 -5.41 -10.37 2.42
C ARG A 47 -4.03 -10.54 3.02
N THR A 48 -3.10 -9.69 2.61
CA THR A 48 -1.72 -9.79 3.07
C THR A 48 -1.58 -9.00 4.36
N VAL A 49 -1.06 -9.66 5.40
CA VAL A 49 -0.81 -9.07 6.71
C VAL A 49 0.69 -8.86 6.85
N TRP A 50 1.08 -7.62 7.12
CA TRP A 50 2.47 -7.22 7.24
C TRP A 50 2.72 -6.65 8.62
N THR A 51 3.87 -6.90 9.22
CA THR A 51 4.33 -6.05 10.33
C THR A 51 4.66 -4.64 9.80
N VAL A 52 4.64 -3.63 10.66
CA VAL A 52 5.06 -2.26 10.28
C VAL A 52 6.49 -2.25 9.71
N GLY A 53 7.39 -3.07 10.25
CA GLY A 53 8.76 -3.20 9.75
C GLY A 53 8.80 -3.72 8.31
N GLN A 54 8.09 -4.81 8.01
CA GLN A 54 8.04 -5.37 6.66
C GLN A 54 7.35 -4.41 5.67
N ALA A 55 6.31 -3.69 6.11
CA ALA A 55 5.63 -2.70 5.27
C ALA A 55 6.56 -1.54 4.88
N ARG A 56 7.46 -1.10 5.77
CA ARG A 56 8.48 -0.09 5.46
C ARG A 56 9.46 -0.59 4.40
N VAL A 57 9.96 -1.82 4.54
CA VAL A 57 10.85 -2.43 3.55
C VAL A 57 10.18 -2.53 2.18
N LEU A 58 8.92 -2.98 2.13
CA LEU A 58 8.16 -3.04 0.89
C LEU A 58 8.00 -1.66 0.25
N ARG A 59 7.65 -0.63 1.03
CA ARG A 59 7.54 0.75 0.54
C ARG A 59 8.86 1.21 -0.09
N ASP A 60 9.98 0.96 0.57
CA ASP A 60 11.28 1.44 0.08
C ASP A 60 11.68 0.75 -1.23
N VAL A 61 11.38 -0.55 -1.39
CA VAL A 61 11.56 -1.29 -2.66
C VAL A 61 10.67 -0.75 -3.77
N LEU A 62 9.38 -0.51 -3.48
CA LEU A 62 8.43 0.01 -4.47
C LEU A 62 8.76 1.45 -4.88
N ASP A 63 9.14 2.30 -3.93
CA ASP A 63 9.56 3.68 -4.20
C ASP A 63 10.83 3.72 -5.06
N ALA A 64 11.80 2.84 -4.79
CA ALA A 64 12.97 2.68 -5.66
C ALA A 64 12.57 2.24 -7.08
N ALA A 65 11.68 1.25 -7.22
CA ALA A 65 11.21 0.78 -8.52
C ALA A 65 10.48 1.88 -9.31
N VAL A 66 9.60 2.65 -8.65
CA VAL A 66 8.88 3.78 -9.28
C VAL A 66 9.86 4.88 -9.72
N ARG A 67 10.84 5.22 -8.89
CA ARG A 67 11.87 6.22 -9.26
C ARG A 67 12.73 5.74 -10.43
N CYS A 68 13.11 4.46 -10.46
CA CYS A 68 13.83 3.87 -11.59
C CYS A 68 12.99 3.88 -12.88
N ALA A 69 11.70 3.54 -12.80
CA ALA A 69 10.79 3.56 -13.94
C ALA A 69 10.53 4.99 -14.47
N GLY A 70 10.41 5.97 -13.57
CA GLY A 70 10.22 7.40 -13.91
C GLY A 70 11.45 8.08 -14.50
N GLY A 71 12.64 7.46 -14.44
CA GLY A 71 13.86 7.95 -15.08
C GLY A 71 13.96 7.67 -16.59
N GLY A 72 13.00 6.93 -17.15
CA GLY A 72 12.98 6.49 -18.55
C GLY A 72 11.94 7.16 -19.44
N SER A 73 11.34 8.29 -19.02
CA SER A 73 10.42 9.05 -19.87
C SER A 73 11.09 10.34 -20.37
N ARG A 74 11.84 10.22 -21.47
CA ARG A 74 12.14 11.28 -22.42
C ARG A 74 11.72 10.81 -23.80
#